data_AF-A0A316C8L1-F1
#
_entry.id   AF-A0A316C8L1-F1
#
_cell.length_a   1.000
_cell.length_b   1.000
_cell.length_c   1.000
_cell.angle_alpha   90.00
_cell.angle_beta   90.00
_cell.angle_gamma   90.00
#
_symmetry.space_group_name_H-M   'P 1'
#
loop_
_entity.id
_entity.type
_entity.pdbx_description
1 polymer ?
#
loop_
_entity_poly.entity_id
_entity_poly.type
_entity_poly.pdbx_seq_one_letter_code
_entity_poly.pdbx_strand_id
1 'polypeptide(L)' 'MRQSFTTRRTDTLDYMQSMLGQLRTMAESERCDMLPYLIEMAYVEASDIIRGERPSRVQENKRHRAS' A
#
# COMPACT_ATOMS: atom_id res chain seq x y z
N MET A 1 -17.00 -21.73 -2.82
CA MET A 1 -17.13 -20.27 -3.07
C MET A 1 -15.94 -19.45 -2.51
N ARG A 2 -14.68 -19.91 -2.62
CA ARG A 2 -13.49 -19.15 -2.13
C ARG A 2 -12.77 -18.35 -3.21
N GLN A 3 -12.90 -18.73 -4.48
CA GLN A 3 -12.22 -18.11 -5.63
C GLN A 3 -12.69 -16.67 -5.91
N SER A 4 -13.98 -16.37 -5.74
CA SER A 4 -14.51 -15.04 -6.03
C SER A 4 -14.00 -13.96 -5.06
N PHE A 5 -13.66 -14.33 -3.83
CA PHE A 5 -13.17 -13.38 -2.82
C PHE A 5 -11.72 -12.97 -3.05
N THR A 6 -10.88 -13.88 -3.56
CA THR A 6 -9.48 -13.58 -3.87
C THR A 6 -9.36 -12.69 -5.09
N THR A 7 -10.15 -12.96 -6.15
CA THR A 7 -10.20 -12.10 -7.34
C THR A 7 -10.63 -10.68 -6.98
N ARG A 8 -11.72 -10.52 -6.21
CA ARG A 8 -12.17 -9.19 -5.77
C ARG A 8 -11.13 -8.44 -4.94
N ARG A 9 -10.35 -9.16 -4.12
CA ARG A 9 -9.28 -8.56 -3.32
C ARG A 9 -8.14 -8.05 -4.21
N THR A 10 -7.73 -8.84 -5.19
CA THR A 10 -6.71 -8.42 -6.18
C THR A 10 -7.22 -7.24 -7.00
N ASP A 11 -8.44 -7.30 -7.53
CA ASP A 11 -9.05 -6.19 -8.30
C ASP A 11 -9.09 -4.89 -7.48
N THR A 12 -9.40 -4.99 -6.18
CA THR A 12 -9.41 -3.84 -5.27
C THR A 12 -8.01 -3.27 -5.07
N LEU A 13 -6.99 -4.12 -4.93
CA LEU A 13 -5.61 -3.69 -4.76
C LEU A 13 -5.03 -3.08 -6.04
N ASP A 14 -5.33 -3.66 -7.21
CA ASP A 14 -4.92 -3.10 -8.52
C ASP A 14 -5.55 -1.72 -8.74
N TYR A 15 -6.81 -1.55 -8.34
CA TYR A 15 -7.48 -0.26 -8.35
C TYR A 15 -6.82 0.75 -7.39
N MET A 16 -6.50 0.34 -6.16
CA MET A 16 -5.77 1.18 -5.20
C MET A 16 -4.41 1.60 -5.74
N GLN A 17 -3.63 0.67 -6.31
CA GLN A 17 -2.33 0.95 -6.92
C GLN A 17 -2.45 1.99 -8.04
N SER A 18 -3.47 1.87 -8.90
CA SER A 18 -3.75 2.83 -9.96
C SER A 18 -4.10 4.23 -9.42
N MET A 19 -4.91 4.32 -8.37
CA MET A 19 -5.24 5.60 -7.73
C MET A 19 -4.02 6.24 -7.07
N LEU A 20 -3.17 5.46 -6.42
CA LEU A 20 -1.95 5.95 -5.77
C LEU A 20 -0.99 6.58 -6.79
N GLY A 21 -0.85 6.00 -7.98
CA GLY A 21 -0.06 6.61 -9.07
C GLY A 21 -0.61 7.97 -9.52
N GLN A 22 -1.94 8.11 -9.62
CA GLN A 22 -2.57 9.39 -9.96
C GLN A 22 -2.37 10.43 -8.85
N LEU A 23 -2.60 10.05 -7.59
CA LEU A 23 -2.42 10.93 -6.45
C LEU A 23 -0.98 11.41 -6.29
N ARG A 24 0.01 10.55 -6.57
CA ARG A 24 1.42 10.95 -6.55
C ARG A 24 1.68 12.04 -7.58
N THR A 25 1.21 11.85 -8.81
CA THR A 25 1.35 12.86 -9.89
C THR A 25 0.75 14.20 -9.46
N MET A 26 -0.43 14.18 -8.83
CA MET A 26 -1.06 15.39 -8.30
C MET A 26 -0.24 16.03 -7.17
N ALA A 27 0.24 15.24 -6.20
CA ALA A 27 1.04 15.74 -5.08
C ALA A 27 2.39 16.34 -5.53
N GLU A 28 3.03 15.76 -6.54
CA GLU A 28 4.24 16.30 -7.17
C GLU A 28 3.95 17.64 -7.87
N SER A 29 2.80 17.76 -8.54
CA SER A 29 2.40 18.99 -9.21
C SER A 29 2.16 20.16 -8.24
N GLU A 30 1.68 19.84 -7.03
CA GLU A 30 1.47 20.78 -5.92
C GLU A 30 2.74 21.07 -5.11
N ARG A 31 3.91 20.54 -5.52
CA ARG A 31 5.21 20.73 -4.85
C ARG A 31 5.20 20.36 -3.36
N CYS A 32 4.39 19.38 -2.97
CA CYS A 32 4.45 18.84 -1.63
C CYS A 32 5.71 17.96 -1.49
N ASP A 33 6.49 18.13 -0.42
CA ASP A 33 7.72 17.33 -0.25
C ASP A 33 7.44 15.94 0.35
N MET A 34 6.67 15.90 1.44
CA MET A 34 6.42 14.64 2.19
C MET A 34 5.24 13.83 1.66
N LEU A 35 4.26 14.49 1.04
CA LEU A 35 3.05 13.85 0.52
C LEU A 35 3.34 12.83 -0.61
N PRO A 36 4.11 13.14 -1.66
CA PRO A 36 4.42 12.17 -2.71
C PRO A 36 5.24 10.99 -2.17
N TYR A 37 6.11 11.22 -1.18
CA TYR A 37 6.84 10.14 -0.51
C TYR A 37 5.88 9.15 0.19
N LEU A 38 4.92 9.63 0.97
CA LEU A 38 3.95 8.76 1.66
C LEU A 38 3.07 7.99 0.66
N ILE A 39 2.67 8.63 -0.43
CA ILE A 39 1.89 7.98 -1.50
C ILE A 39 2.73 6.91 -2.20
N GLU A 40 4.00 7.19 -2.49
CA GLU A 40 4.93 6.23 -3.09
C GLU A 40 5.13 5.01 -2.17
N MET A 41 5.31 5.23 -0.86
CA MET A 41 5.41 4.12 0.09
C MET A 41 4.14 3.26 0.15
N ALA A 42 2.96 3.88 0.07
CA ALA A 42 1.70 3.14 -0.03
C ALA A 42 1.56 2.37 -1.36
N TYR A 43 2.07 2.91 -2.47
CA TYR A 43 2.08 2.25 -3.78
C TYR A 43 2.97 0.99 -3.75
N VAL A 44 4.16 1.10 -3.16
CA VAL A 44 5.09 -0.03 -2.99
C VAL A 44 4.43 -1.13 -2.14
N GLU A 45 3.86 -0.78 -0.99
CA GLU A 45 3.16 -1.73 -0.12
C GLU A 45 2.00 -2.45 -0.85
N ALA A 46 1.17 -1.72 -1.62
CA ALA A 46 0.11 -2.33 -2.42
C ALA A 46 0.67 -3.32 -3.45
N SER A 47 1.77 -2.97 -4.10
CA SER A 47 2.46 -3.82 -5.08
C SER A 47 3.00 -5.10 -4.43
N ASP A 48 3.58 -4.99 -3.25
CA ASP A 48 4.12 -6.13 -2.50
C ASP A 48 2.99 -7.09 -2.08
N ILE A 49 1.86 -6.55 -1.60
CA ILE A 49 0.67 -7.35 -1.26
C ILE A 49 0.12 -8.07 -2.50
N ILE A 50 0.07 -7.42 -3.68
CA ILE A 50 -0.38 -8.03 -4.93
C ILE A 50 0.55 -9.19 -5.35
N ARG A 51 1.87 -9.01 -5.22
CA ARG A 51 2.88 -10.03 -5.51
C ARG A 51 2.87 -11.19 -4.50
N GLY A 52 2.13 -11.05 -3.39
CA GLY A 52 2.17 -11.99 -2.28
C GLY A 52 3.48 -11.90 -1.48
N GLU A 53 4.26 -10.85 -1.70
CA GLU A 53 5.38 -10.50 -0.85
C GLU A 53 4.81 -10.03 0.48
N ARG A 54 5.34 -10.56 1.60
CA ARG A 54 4.80 -10.19 2.91
C ARG A 54 4.94 -8.68 3.06
N PRO A 55 3.88 -7.96 3.48
CA PRO A 55 3.98 -6.54 3.73
C PRO A 55 5.14 -6.29 4.67
N SER A 56 5.94 -5.27 4.38
CA SER A 56 6.99 -4.78 5.26
C SER A 56 6.29 -4.21 6.48
N ARG A 57 5.85 -5.09 7.40
CA ARG A 57 5.07 -4.75 8.59
C ARG A 57 5.74 -3.53 9.22
N VAL A 58 5.12 -2.36 9.06
CA VAL A 58 5.54 -1.14 9.73
C VAL A 58 5.28 -1.39 11.21
N GLN A 59 6.30 -1.96 11.85
CA GLN A 59 6.39 -2.32 13.26
C GLN A 59 5.09 -2.88 13.84
N GLU A 60 4.93 -4.21 13.76
CA GLU A 60 4.34 -4.92 14.91
C GLU A 60 5.34 -4.75 16.06
N ASN A 61 5.32 -3.57 16.69
CA ASN A 61 6.01 -3.29 17.93
C ASN A 61 5.28 -4.10 19.00
N LYS A 62 5.60 -5.40 19.01
CA LYS A 62 5.33 -6.32 20.08
C LYS A 62 6.13 -5.77 21.26
N ARG A 63 5.54 -4.78 21.95
CA ARG A 63 5.87 -4.43 23.33
C ARG A 63 5.45 -5.61 24.20
N HIS A 64 6.08 -6.76 24.00
CA HIS A 64 6.25 -7.74 25.06
C HIS A 64 7.48 -7.27 25.84
N ARG A 65 7.31 -6.13 26.52
CA ARG A 65 8.19 -5.80 27.64
C ARG A 65 7.75 -6.76 28.73
N ALA A 66 8.64 -7.68 29.07
CA ALA A 66 8.55 -8.43 30.31
C ALA A 66 8.27 -7.44 31.47
N SER A 67 7.26 -7.74 32.27
CA SER A 67 7.05 -7.18 33.61
C SER A 67 6.41 -8.26 34.45
#